data_AF-A0AAP0ITQ8-F1
#
_entry.id   AF-A0AAP0ITQ8-F1
#
_cell.length_a   1.000
_cell.length_b   1.000
_cell.length_c   1.000
_cell.angle_alpha   90.00
_cell.angle_beta   90.00
_cell.angle_gamma   90.00
#
_symmetry.space_group_name_H-M   'P 1'
#
loop_
_entity.id
_entity.type
_entity.pdbx_description
1 polymer ?
#
loop_
_entity_poly.entity_id
_entity_poly.type
_entity_poly.pdbx_seq_one_letter_code
_entity_poly.pdbx_strand_id
1 'polypeptide(L)'
;MQKIKAIGYMVEVLDDISWKVATVLKVIGGSYYMVRFLGSYLELKVHKSYLRAQQIWKDDQWFMAEKDLGKCEDAIFDKSTTLRSY
;
A
#
# COMPACT_ATOMS: atom_id res chain seq x y z
N MET A 1 10.24 13.41 -5.62
CA MET A 1 9.32 12.66 -6.52
C MET A 1 9.40 11.18 -6.18
N GLN A 2 8.35 10.61 -5.57
CA GLN A 2 8.33 9.23 -5.07
C GLN A 2 8.63 8.21 -6.18
N LYS A 3 9.45 7.21 -5.84
CA LYS A 3 9.95 6.16 -6.73
C LYS A 3 9.22 4.84 -6.43
N ILE A 4 8.05 4.64 -7.04
CA ILE A 4 7.43 3.30 -7.11
C ILE A 4 8.29 2.49 -8.09
N LYS A 5 9.17 1.65 -7.56
CA LYS A 5 10.25 1.01 -8.33
C LYS A 5 10.22 -0.51 -8.35
N ALA A 6 9.52 -1.15 -7.44
CA ALA A 6 9.65 -2.59 -7.23
C ALA A 6 8.30 -3.33 -7.28
N ILE A 7 8.36 -4.54 -7.82
CA ILE A 7 7.30 -5.54 -7.70
C ILE A 7 7.14 -5.91 -6.22
N GLY A 8 5.91 -6.13 -5.76
CA GLY A 8 5.60 -6.41 -4.36
C GLY A 8 5.38 -5.17 -3.50
N TYR A 9 5.59 -3.96 -4.03
CA TYR A 9 5.25 -2.74 -3.30
C TYR A 9 3.74 -2.59 -3.18
N MET A 10 3.28 -2.16 -2.00
CA MET A 10 1.88 -1.82 -1.79
C MET A 10 1.70 -0.34 -2.09
N VAL A 11 0.71 -0.05 -2.90
CA VAL A 11 0.37 1.27 -3.40
C VAL A 11 -1.12 1.47 -3.23
N GLU A 12 -1.54 2.71 -3.18
CA GLU A 12 -2.96 3.05 -3.29
C GLU A 12 -3.24 3.45 -4.73
N VAL A 13 -4.28 2.84 -5.30
CA VAL A 13 -4.78 3.10 -6.64
C VAL A 13 -6.05 3.94 -6.50
N LEU A 14 -6.13 5.05 -7.22
CA LEU A 14 -7.37 5.79 -7.35
C LEU A 14 -8.32 5.03 -8.28
N ASP A 15 -9.42 4.54 -7.72
CA ASP A 15 -10.46 3.82 -8.43
C ASP A 15 -11.81 4.49 -8.14
N ASP A 16 -12.47 4.93 -9.21
CA ASP A 16 -13.64 5.80 -9.18
C ASP A 16 -13.38 7.10 -8.38
N ILE A 17 -13.84 7.16 -7.13
CA ILE A 17 -13.67 8.31 -6.22
C ILE A 17 -12.91 7.97 -4.94
N SER A 18 -12.27 6.80 -4.88
CA SER A 18 -11.64 6.29 -3.65
C SER A 18 -10.24 5.73 -3.88
N TRP A 19 -9.38 5.88 -2.88
CA TRP A 19 -8.04 5.27 -2.86
C TRP A 19 -8.14 3.86 -2.29
N LYS A 20 -7.78 2.86 -3.10
CA LYS A 20 -7.84 1.43 -2.73
C LYS A 20 -6.45 0.82 -2.73
N VAL A 21 -6.19 -0.06 -1.76
CA VAL A 21 -4.87 -0.67 -1.61
C VAL A 21 -4.65 -1.79 -2.63
N ALA A 22 -3.51 -1.75 -3.31
CA ALA A 22 -3.09 -2.75 -4.29
C ALA A 22 -1.59 -3.09 -4.17
N THR A 23 -1.20 -4.23 -4.70
CA THR A 23 0.20 -4.66 -4.83
C THR A 23 0.66 -4.49 -6.27
N VAL A 24 1.84 -3.91 -6.48
CA VAL A 24 2.47 -3.83 -7.80
C VAL A 24 2.94 -5.22 -8.22
N LEU A 25 2.37 -5.76 -9.29
CA LEU A 25 2.77 -7.04 -9.88
C LEU A 25 3.90 -6.88 -10.90
N LYS A 26 3.88 -5.78 -11.67
CA LYS A 26 4.85 -5.54 -12.73
C LYS A 26 5.00 -4.05 -13.01
N VAL A 27 6.24 -3.60 -13.22
CA VAL A 27 6.51 -2.27 -13.78
C VAL A 27 6.48 -2.39 -15.30
N ILE A 28 5.68 -1.55 -15.94
CA ILE A 28 5.58 -1.47 -17.40
C ILE A 28 6.33 -0.21 -17.86
N GLY A 29 6.78 -0.19 -19.11
CA GLY A 29 7.31 1.03 -19.73
C GLY A 29 6.25 2.14 -19.83
N GLY A 30 6.71 3.37 -20.04
CA GLY A 30 5.81 4.52 -20.29
C GLY A 30 5.01 4.96 -19.07
N SER A 31 5.53 4.81 -17.86
CA SER A 31 4.86 5.20 -16.60
C SER A 31 3.62 4.39 -16.23
N TYR A 32 3.49 3.16 -16.75
CA TYR A 32 2.42 2.25 -16.40
C TYR A 32 2.89 1.15 -15.44
N TYR A 33 1.96 0.63 -14.66
CA TYR A 33 2.18 -0.48 -13.74
C TYR A 33 1.03 -1.46 -13.87
N MET A 34 1.30 -2.73 -13.65
CA MET A 34 0.28 -3.75 -13.41
C MET A 34 0.15 -3.94 -11.91
N VAL A 35 -1.06 -3.81 -11.38
CA VAL A 35 -1.34 -3.88 -9.95
C VAL A 35 -2.47 -4.87 -9.68
N ARG A 36 -2.54 -5.44 -8.49
CA ARG A 36 -3.64 -6.29 -8.03
C ARG A 36 -4.20 -5.75 -6.72
N PHE A 37 -5.50 -5.55 -6.62
CA PHE A 37 -6.12 -5.11 -5.37
C PHE A 37 -5.93 -6.14 -4.25
N LEU A 38 -5.71 -5.67 -3.02
CA LEU A 38 -5.65 -6.57 -1.88
C LEU A 38 -7.01 -7.23 -1.63
N GLY A 39 -7.00 -8.54 -1.31
CA GLY A 39 -8.23 -9.31 -1.08
C GLY A 39 -9.05 -9.58 -2.35
N SER A 40 -8.53 -9.24 -3.53
CA SER A 40 -9.17 -9.47 -4.82
C SER A 40 -8.18 -10.08 -5.81
N TYR A 41 -8.72 -10.80 -6.80
CA TYR A 41 -7.94 -11.29 -7.94
C TYR A 41 -7.95 -10.29 -9.11
N LEU A 42 -8.54 -9.09 -8.94
CA LEU A 42 -8.62 -8.07 -9.98
C LEU A 42 -7.25 -7.44 -10.23
N GLU A 43 -6.75 -7.61 -11.45
CA GLU A 43 -5.51 -7.01 -11.95
C GLU A 43 -5.80 -5.86 -12.91
N LEU A 44 -5.09 -4.75 -12.74
CA LEU A 44 -5.31 -3.53 -13.51
C LEU A 44 -3.99 -2.99 -14.04
N LYS A 45 -4.03 -2.48 -15.28
CA LYS A 45 -2.96 -1.64 -15.83
C LYS A 45 -3.28 -0.19 -15.51
N VAL A 46 -2.42 0.46 -14.73
CA VAL A 46 -2.66 1.78 -14.17
C VAL A 46 -1.50 2.72 -14.50
N HIS A 47 -1.81 3.95 -14.90
CA HIS A 47 -0.80 5.00 -15.09
C HIS A 47 -0.32 5.54 -13.75
N LYS A 48 0.95 5.94 -13.65
CA LYS A 48 1.58 6.46 -12.42
C LYS A 48 0.75 7.54 -11.71
N SER A 49 0.04 8.41 -12.43
CA SER A 49 -0.79 9.48 -11.85
C SER A 49 -1.96 8.98 -11.00
N TYR A 50 -2.41 7.75 -11.19
CA TYR A 50 -3.47 7.12 -10.39
C TYR A 50 -2.90 6.26 -9.26
N LEU A 51 -1.59 6.29 -9.04
CA LEU A 51 -0.93 5.58 -7.96
C LEU A 51 -0.36 6.57 -6.96
N ARG A 52 -0.49 6.26 -5.67
CA ARG A 52 0.25 6.95 -4.60
C ARG A 52 0.85 5.95 -3.62
N ALA A 53 1.92 6.36 -2.95
CA ALA A 53 2.36 5.62 -1.77
C ALA A 53 1.28 5.73 -0.69
N GLN A 54 1.08 4.67 0.09
CA GLN A 54 0.16 4.69 1.21
C GLN A 54 0.52 5.84 2.15
N GLN A 55 -0.48 6.64 2.53
CA GLN A 55 -0.33 7.71 3.49
C GLN A 55 -1.04 7.32 4.79
N ILE A 56 -0.42 7.66 5.90
CA ILE A 56 -0.95 7.40 7.24
C ILE A 56 -1.40 8.75 7.78
N TRP A 57 -2.66 8.84 8.18
CA TRP A 57 -3.17 9.98 8.94
C TRP A 57 -2.88 9.74 10.42
N LYS A 58 -2.10 10.62 11.04
CA LYS A 58 -1.76 10.56 12.46
C LYS A 58 -1.53 11.97 12.98
N ASP A 59 -1.92 12.27 14.21
CA ASP A 59 -1.63 13.55 14.88
C ASP A 59 -1.95 14.79 14.00
N ASP A 60 -3.10 14.76 13.31
CA ASP A 60 -3.58 15.78 12.35
C ASP A 60 -2.63 16.09 11.18
N GLN A 61 -1.77 15.14 10.83
CA GLN A 61 -0.81 15.25 9.73
C GLN A 61 -0.81 14.00 8.84
N TRP A 62 -0.53 14.21 7.55
CA TRP A 62 -0.29 13.14 6.59
C TRP A 62 1.18 12.70 6.63
N PHE A 63 1.42 11.46 7.05
CA PHE A 63 2.72 10.82 6.98
C PHE A 63 2.77 9.89 5.76
N MET A 64 3.93 9.78 5.14
CA MET A 64 4.16 8.71 4.17
C MET A 64 4.35 7.42 4.95
N ALA A 65 3.68 6.33 4.53
CA ALA A 65 4.03 5.01 5.01
C ALA A 65 5.43 4.69 4.48
N GLU A 66 6.45 4.86 5.32
CA GLU A 66 7.81 4.41 5.03
C GLU A 66 7.78 2.89 5.01
N LYS A 67 7.89 2.33 3.81
CA LYS A 67 7.87 0.90 3.61
C LYS A 67 9.31 0.42 3.50
N ASP A 68 9.93 0.15 4.64
CA ASP A 68 11.13 -0.69 4.70
C ASP A 68 10.75 -2.07 4.16
N LEU A 69 11.07 -2.31 2.90
CA LEU A 69 10.93 -3.62 2.28
C LEU A 69 12.16 -4.44 2.64
N GLY A 70 12.18 -4.96 3.86
CA GLY A 70 13.25 -5.81 4.39
C GLY A 70 12.70 -6.86 5.35
N LYS A 71 12.20 -7.97 4.78
CA LYS A 71 11.71 -9.20 5.43
C LYS A 71 10.41 -9.09 6.26
N CYS A 72 9.33 -9.66 5.71
CA CYS A 72 8.39 -10.39 6.57
C CYS A 72 9.06 -11.72 6.94
N GLU A 73 9.50 -11.84 8.20
CA GLU A 73 9.40 -13.11 8.92
C GLU A 73 8.25 -12.95 9.91
N ASP A 74 7.41 -13.99 9.98
CA ASP A 74 6.14 -14.02 10.69
C ASP A 74 6.24 -13.50 12.13
N ALA A 75 5.55 -12.40 12.43
CA ALA A 75 5.33 -11.97 13.80
C ALA A 75 3.84 -11.72 14.03
N ILE A 76 3.28 -12.69 14.76
CA ILE A 76 1.96 -12.70 15.37
C ILE A 76 1.70 -11.35 16.06
N PHE A 77 0.58 -10.70 15.73
CA PHE A 77 0.10 -9.53 16.46
C PHE A 77 -0.50 -10.01 17.79
N ASP A 78 0.35 -10.11 18.81
CA ASP A 78 -0.06 -10.34 20.18
C ASP A 78 -0.83 -9.10 20.69
N LYS A 79 -2.12 -9.27 21.01
CA LYS A 79 -2.92 -8.24 21.66
C LYS A 79 -2.83 -8.41 23.17
N SER A 80 -1.75 -7.92 23.79
CA SER A 80 -1.79 -7.62 25.22
C SER A 80 -2.32 -6.19 25.43
N THR A 81 -3.62 -6.04 25.65
CA THR A 81 -4.14 -4.85 26.34
C THR A 81 -5.03 -5.32 27.48
N THR A 82 -4.41 -5.39 28.65
CA THR A 82 -5.04 -5.58 29.95
C THR A 82 -6.07 -4.47 30.17
N LEU A 83 -7.36 -4.79 30.05
CA LEU A 83 -8.41 -3.96 30.63
C LEU A 83 -8.55 -4.37 32.09
N ARG A 84 -8.13 -3.46 32.97
CA ARG A 84 -8.36 -3.50 34.41
C ARG A 84 -9.86 -3.25 34.64
N SER A 85 -10.60 -4.27 35.06
CA SER A 85 -11.97 -4.12 35.56
C SER A 85 -11.95 -3.76 37.05
N TYR A 86 -12.63 -2.68 37.40
CA TYR A 86 -13.14 -2.45 38.76
C TYR A 86 -14.43 -3.25 38.97
#